data_AF-A0A2M7FV22-F1
#
_entry.id   AF-A0A2M7FV22-F1
#
_cell.length_a   1.000
_cell.length_b   1.000
_cell.length_c   1.000
_cell.angle_alpha   90.00
_cell.angle_beta   90.00
_cell.angle_gamma   90.00
#
_symmetry.space_group_name_H-M   'P 1'
#
loop_
_entity.id
_entity.type
_entity.pdbx_description
1 polymer ?
#
loop_
_entity_poly.entity_id
_entity_poly.type
_entity_poly.pdbx_seq_one_letter_code
_entity_poly.pdbx_strand_id
1 'polypeptide(L)'
;MLYKLYENQRSLMEPFTDLAKSAAKLYANPLSPLGQFPLSQRISAGYDLLHRLGKDYEKPEFGIRTVDINGVEVAVHERVEIKKPFCELRRFKRLSDNVATLTQLKDQPAVLIVAPLSGHYATLLRDTVKTMLKDH
;
A
#
# COMPACT_ATOMS: atom_id res chain seq x y z
N MET A 1 0.73 -16.76 -21.66
CA MET A 1 0.17 -15.94 -22.75
C MET A 1 -1.00 -15.08 -22.29
N LEU A 2 -2.00 -15.61 -21.59
CA LEU A 2 -3.16 -14.83 -21.08
C LEU A 2 -2.77 -13.62 -20.23
N TYR A 3 -1.77 -13.76 -19.34
CA TYR A 3 -1.27 -12.65 -18.51
C TYR A 3 -0.72 -11.49 -19.36
N LYS A 4 0.10 -11.78 -20.38
CA LYS A 4 0.62 -10.77 -21.32
C LYS A 4 -0.50 -10.09 -22.13
N LEU A 5 -1.55 -10.83 -22.48
CA LEU A 5 -2.68 -10.28 -23.23
C LEU A 5 -3.51 -9.33 -22.36
N TYR A 6 -3.71 -9.68 -21.08
CA TYR A 6 -4.33 -8.84 -20.08
C TYR A 6 -3.48 -7.60 -19.77
N GLU A 7 -2.16 -7.74 -19.60
CA GLU A 7 -1.23 -6.61 -19.42
C GLU A 7 -1.22 -5.67 -20.62
N ASN A 8 -1.24 -6.19 -21.85
CA ASN A 8 -1.31 -5.36 -23.05
C ASN A 8 -2.63 -4.59 -23.13
N GLN A 9 -3.77 -5.23 -22.88
CA GLN A 9 -5.08 -4.56 -22.86
C GLN A 9 -5.10 -3.46 -21.78
N ARG A 10 -4.48 -3.72 -20.63
CA ARG A 10 -4.39 -2.78 -19.51
C ARG A 10 -3.48 -1.59 -19.82
N SER A 11 -2.31 -1.82 -20.39
CA SER A 11 -1.38 -0.75 -20.79
C SER A 11 -2.00 0.15 -21.87
N LEU A 12 -2.83 -0.41 -22.76
CA LEU A 12 -3.61 0.38 -23.72
C LEU A 12 -4.67 1.27 -23.05
N MET A 13 -5.19 0.87 -21.89
CA MET A 13 -6.20 1.64 -21.14
C MET A 13 -5.60 2.72 -20.24
N GLU A 14 -4.33 2.60 -19.87
CA GLU A 14 -3.59 3.54 -19.02
C GLU A 14 -3.68 5.01 -19.49
N PRO A 15 -3.40 5.37 -20.77
CA PRO A 15 -3.52 6.76 -21.23
C PRO A 15 -4.96 7.31 -21.15
N PHE A 16 -5.97 6.46 -21.32
CA PHE A 16 -7.37 6.88 -21.18
C PHE A 16 -7.73 7.18 -19.73
N THR A 17 -7.16 6.45 -18.78
CA THR A 17 -7.40 6.69 -17.35
C THR A 17 -6.79 8.01 -16.89
N ASP A 18 -5.61 8.38 -17.39
CA ASP A 18 -4.99 9.66 -17.08
C ASP A 18 -5.71 10.85 -17.72
N LEU A 19 -6.23 10.67 -18.94
CA LEU A 19 -7.10 11.65 -19.58
C LEU A 19 -8.38 11.87 -18.76
N ALA A 20 -9.00 10.79 -18.27
CA ALA A 20 -10.19 10.88 -17.42
C ALA A 20 -9.91 11.65 -16.11
N LYS A 21 -8.77 11.43 -15.45
CA LYS A 21 -8.37 12.20 -14.27
C LYS A 21 -8.23 13.69 -14.57
N SER A 22 -7.66 14.02 -15.73
CA SER A 22 -7.47 15.40 -16.17
C SER A 22 -8.80 16.07 -16.50
N ALA A 23 -9.70 15.36 -17.18
CA ALA A 23 -11.07 15.80 -17.42
C ALA A 23 -11.81 16.04 -16.09
N ALA A 24 -11.73 15.10 -15.14
CA ALA A 24 -12.35 15.26 -13.82
C ALA A 24 -11.92 16.54 -13.11
N LYS A 25 -10.62 16.89 -13.16
CA LYS A 25 -10.09 18.13 -12.58
C LYS A 25 -10.57 19.39 -13.32
N LEU A 26 -10.67 19.36 -14.64
CA LEU A 26 -11.15 20.49 -15.45
C LEU A 26 -12.62 20.80 -15.19
N TYR A 27 -13.47 19.78 -15.00
CA TYR A 27 -14.88 19.93 -14.65
C TYR A 27 -15.10 20.22 -13.15
N ALA A 28 -14.15 19.88 -12.27
CA ALA A 28 -14.21 20.21 -10.85
C ALA A 28 -13.77 21.66 -10.54
N ASN A 29 -13.00 22.29 -11.43
CA ASN A 29 -12.45 23.62 -11.20
C ASN A 29 -13.50 24.73 -11.46
N PRO A 30 -13.94 25.51 -10.44
CA PRO A 30 -14.94 26.57 -10.60
C PRO A 30 -14.50 27.73 -11.50
N LEU A 31 -13.18 27.90 -11.67
CA LEU A 31 -12.57 28.93 -12.52
C LEU A 31 -12.50 28.51 -14.00
N SER A 32 -12.77 27.24 -14.30
CA SER A 32 -12.86 26.73 -15.67
C SER A 32 -14.26 26.99 -16.23
N PRO A 33 -14.41 27.46 -17.49
CA PRO A 33 -15.71 27.56 -18.15
C PRO A 33 -16.50 26.23 -18.14
N LEU A 34 -15.79 25.09 -18.15
CA LEU A 34 -16.39 23.76 -18.06
C LEU A 34 -16.88 23.40 -16.65
N GLY A 35 -16.29 24.01 -15.61
CA GLY A 35 -16.69 23.80 -14.21
C GLY A 35 -17.94 24.57 -13.80
N GLN A 36 -18.31 25.62 -14.54
CA GLN A 36 -19.50 26.44 -14.30
C GLN A 36 -20.79 25.82 -14.86
N PHE A 37 -20.70 24.73 -15.62
CA PHE A 37 -21.89 24.03 -16.13
C PHE A 37 -22.69 23.38 -14.98
N PRO A 38 -24.04 23.43 -15.01
CA PRO A 38 -24.89 22.83 -13.95
C PRO A 38 -24.68 21.33 -13.71
N LEU A 39 -24.12 20.62 -14.69
CA LEU A 39 -23.82 19.18 -14.62
C LEU A 39 -22.33 18.87 -14.41
N SER A 40 -21.47 19.89 -14.29
CA SER A 40 -20.01 19.75 -14.24
C SER A 40 -19.56 18.82 -13.11
N GLN A 41 -20.18 18.92 -11.93
CA GLN A 41 -19.87 18.08 -10.78
C GLN A 41 -20.20 16.60 -11.02
N ARG A 42 -21.31 16.30 -11.71
CA ARG A 42 -21.69 14.92 -12.06
C ARG A 42 -20.75 14.35 -13.11
N ILE A 43 -20.38 15.15 -14.11
CA ILE A 43 -19.41 14.77 -15.15
C ILE A 43 -18.04 14.51 -14.54
N SER A 44 -17.59 15.40 -13.65
CA SER A 44 -16.33 15.25 -12.90
C SER A 44 -16.30 13.95 -12.09
N ALA A 45 -17.38 13.66 -11.35
CA ALA A 45 -17.49 12.42 -10.58
C ALA A 45 -17.49 11.15 -11.47
N GLY A 46 -18.13 11.21 -12.64
CA GLY A 46 -18.11 10.11 -13.61
C GLY A 46 -16.70 9.82 -14.15
N TYR A 47 -15.96 10.87 -14.51
CA TYR A 47 -14.58 10.73 -14.95
C TYR A 47 -13.63 10.28 -13.82
N ASP A 48 -13.85 10.71 -12.58
CA ASP A 48 -13.07 10.25 -11.42
C ASP A 48 -13.33 8.76 -11.13
N LEU A 49 -14.57 8.30 -11.26
CA LEU A 49 -14.91 6.89 -11.15
C LEU A 49 -14.27 6.05 -12.27
N LEU A 50 -14.33 6.54 -13.52
CA LEU A 50 -13.68 5.87 -14.66
C LEU A 50 -12.16 5.78 -14.47
N HIS A 51 -11.52 6.84 -13.94
CA HIS A 51 -10.12 6.82 -13.57
C HIS A 51 -9.84 5.75 -12.51
N ARG A 52 -10.60 5.70 -11.42
CA ARG A 52 -10.41 4.70 -10.34
C ARG A 52 -10.59 3.26 -10.82
N LEU A 53 -11.50 3.02 -11.76
CA LEU A 53 -11.76 1.69 -12.31
C LEU A 53 -10.63 1.17 -13.20
N GLY A 54 -10.05 2.04 -14.03
CA GLY A 54 -8.98 1.65 -14.94
C GLY A 54 -7.58 1.80 -14.35
N LYS A 55 -7.43 2.55 -13.26
CA LYS A 55 -6.15 2.76 -12.59
C LYS A 55 -5.70 1.47 -11.90
N ASP A 56 -4.44 1.12 -12.11
CA ASP A 56 -3.82 0.10 -11.28
C ASP A 56 -3.45 0.62 -9.89
N TYR A 57 -3.70 -0.21 -8.89
CA TYR A 57 -3.23 0.00 -7.53
C TYR A 57 -2.23 -1.10 -7.21
N GLU A 58 -0.97 -0.79 -7.45
CA GLU A 58 0.12 -1.65 -7.03
C GLU A 58 0.06 -1.88 -5.51
N LYS A 59 0.43 -3.10 -5.10
CA LYS A 59 0.53 -3.44 -3.68
C LYS A 59 1.63 -2.59 -3.06
N PRO A 60 1.33 -1.72 -2.08
CA PRO A 60 2.38 -0.97 -1.40
C PRO A 60 3.24 -1.93 -0.58
N GLU A 61 4.51 -1.59 -0.39
CA GLU A 61 5.43 -2.35 0.44
C GLU A 61 5.26 -2.03 1.93
N PHE A 62 5.60 -2.97 2.81
CA PHE A 62 5.74 -2.66 4.24
C PHE A 62 6.94 -1.74 4.47
N GLY A 63 8.08 -2.00 3.82
CA GLY A 63 9.22 -1.08 3.80
C GLY A 63 9.68 -0.63 5.19
N ILE A 64 9.63 -1.52 6.19
CA ILE A 64 10.10 -1.25 7.56
C ILE A 64 11.56 -1.67 7.61
N ARG A 65 12.47 -0.70 7.54
CA ARG A 65 13.92 -0.96 7.52
C ARG A 65 14.55 -0.84 8.90
N THR A 66 14.09 0.12 9.70
CA THR A 66 14.58 0.36 11.06
C THR A 66 13.43 0.70 11.99
N VAL A 67 13.61 0.38 13.27
CA VAL A 67 12.72 0.76 14.37
C VAL A 67 13.56 1.24 15.56
N ASP A 68 13.10 2.29 16.23
CA ASP A 68 13.70 2.76 17.47
C ASP A 68 13.16 1.94 18.64
N ILE A 69 14.08 1.33 19.40
CA ILE A 69 13.79 0.58 20.62
C ILE A 69 14.64 1.20 21.74
N ASN A 70 13.99 1.95 22.64
CA ASN A 70 14.64 2.62 23.78
C ASN A 70 15.82 3.53 23.36
N GLY A 71 15.71 4.24 22.24
CA GLY A 71 16.76 5.12 21.72
C GLY A 71 17.88 4.40 20.96
N VAL A 72 17.75 3.09 20.73
CA VAL A 72 18.65 2.31 19.87
C VAL A 72 17.95 2.02 18.55
N GLU A 73 18.57 2.41 17.45
CA GLU A 73 18.07 2.07 16.12
C GLU A 73 18.37 0.59 15.80
N VAL A 74 17.31 -0.18 15.60
CA VAL A 74 17.37 -1.62 15.34
C VAL A 74 16.95 -1.88 13.90
N ALA A 75 17.77 -2.62 13.15
CA ALA A 75 17.46 -2.98 11.77
C ALA A 75 16.38 -4.06 11.73
N VAL A 76 15.47 -3.96 10.76
CA VAL A 76 14.39 -4.92 10.54
C VAL A 76 14.60 -5.59 9.19
N HIS A 77 14.69 -6.92 9.22
CA HIS A 77 14.77 -7.74 8.02
C HIS A 77 13.40 -8.37 7.74
N GLU A 78 12.78 -7.94 6.66
CA GLU A 78 11.52 -8.47 6.15
C GLU A 78 11.78 -9.68 5.25
N ARG A 79 11.15 -10.82 5.55
CA ARG A 79 11.26 -12.06 4.76
C ARG A 79 9.89 -12.72 4.57
N VAL A 80 9.63 -13.23 3.37
CA VAL A 80 8.51 -14.15 3.13
C VAL A 80 8.94 -15.56 3.51
N GLU A 81 8.36 -16.13 4.56
CA GLU A 81 8.66 -17.49 5.01
C GLU A 81 7.80 -18.52 4.26
N ILE A 82 6.54 -18.18 3.99
CA ILE A 82 5.62 -19.06 3.25
C ILE A 82 4.86 -18.22 2.24
N LYS A 83 4.83 -18.69 1.00
CA LYS A 83 4.04 -18.09 -0.07
C LYS A 83 2.94 -19.06 -0.49
N LYS A 84 1.68 -18.65 -0.35
CA LYS A 84 0.50 -19.35 -0.85
C LYS A 84 -0.18 -18.52 -1.96
N PRO A 85 -1.05 -19.12 -2.78
CA PRO A 85 -1.74 -18.39 -3.84
C PRO A 85 -2.58 -17.19 -3.35
N PHE A 86 -3.09 -17.26 -2.12
CA PHE A 86 -3.99 -16.27 -1.53
C PHE A 86 -3.38 -15.46 -0.38
N CYS A 87 -2.25 -15.90 0.19
CA CYS A 87 -1.62 -15.21 1.31
C CYS A 87 -0.11 -15.44 1.37
N GLU A 88 0.59 -14.52 2.03
CA GLU A 88 2.01 -14.64 2.32
C GLU A 88 2.20 -14.56 3.83
N LEU A 89 2.93 -15.51 4.41
CA LEU A 89 3.43 -15.40 5.76
C LEU A 89 4.74 -14.60 5.71
N ARG A 90 4.69 -13.37 6.23
CA ARG A 90 5.84 -12.47 6.31
C ARG A 90 6.36 -12.41 7.75
N ARG A 91 7.68 -12.53 7.89
CA ARG A 91 8.38 -12.40 9.16
C ARG A 91 9.21 -11.13 9.15
N PHE A 92 9.08 -10.34 10.21
CA PHE A 92 9.89 -9.16 10.47
C PHE A 92 10.87 -9.51 11.58
N LYS A 93 12.15 -9.70 11.23
CA LYS A 93 13.19 -10.05 12.19
C LYS A 93 13.99 -8.82 12.57
N ARG A 94 14.11 -8.55 13.88
CA ARG A 94 14.91 -7.47 14.44
C ARG A 94 16.37 -7.91 14.55
N LEU A 95 17.29 -7.03 14.15
CA LEU A 95 18.73 -7.23 14.10
C LEU A 95 19.39 -6.04 14.79
N SER A 96 20.18 -6.30 15.83
CA SER A 96 20.92 -5.28 16.58
C SER A 96 22.28 -5.80 16.97
N ASP A 97 23.29 -4.95 16.91
CA ASP A 97 24.65 -5.24 17.38
C ASP A 97 24.83 -4.91 18.88
N ASN A 98 23.84 -4.27 19.50
CA ASN A 98 23.85 -3.96 20.92
C ASN A 98 23.41 -5.19 21.73
N VAL A 99 24.32 -5.72 22.56
CA VAL A 99 24.10 -6.93 23.37
C VAL A 99 22.94 -6.77 24.37
N ALA A 100 22.77 -5.58 24.97
CA ALA A 100 21.70 -5.33 25.93
C ALA A 100 20.33 -5.38 25.23
N THR A 101 20.21 -4.69 24.09
CA THR A 101 18.99 -4.72 23.25
C THR A 101 18.72 -6.14 22.74
N LEU A 102 19.74 -6.85 22.26
CA LEU A 102 19.58 -8.21 21.73
C LEU A 102 19.12 -9.22 22.78
N THR A 103 19.53 -9.06 24.04
CA THR A 103 19.08 -9.90 25.15
C THR A 103 17.60 -9.65 25.44
N GLN A 104 17.19 -8.38 25.55
CA GLN A 104 15.79 -7.99 25.72
C GLN A 104 14.90 -8.53 24.59
N LEU A 105 15.36 -8.42 23.34
CA LEU A 105 14.60 -8.89 22.16
C LEU A 105 14.38 -10.41 22.16
N LYS A 106 15.29 -11.19 22.74
CA LYS A 106 15.16 -12.66 22.81
C LYS A 106 14.11 -13.12 23.82
N ASP A 107 13.89 -12.34 24.87
CA ASP A 107 12.92 -12.67 25.92
C ASP A 107 11.48 -12.28 25.54
N GLN A 108 11.30 -11.48 24.48
CA GLN A 108 9.99 -11.07 23.99
C GLN A 108 9.26 -12.20 23.24
N PRO A 109 7.96 -12.39 23.49
CA PRO A 109 7.18 -13.42 22.80
C PRO A 109 6.93 -13.04 21.34
N ALA A 110 6.93 -14.04 20.46
CA ALA A 110 6.57 -13.84 19.06
C ALA A 110 5.08 -13.52 18.91
N VAL A 111 4.75 -12.48 18.14
CA VAL A 111 3.37 -12.08 17.84
C VAL A 111 3.03 -12.40 16.39
N LEU A 112 1.86 -13.01 16.18
CA LEU A 112 1.28 -13.22 14.85
C LEU A 112 0.18 -12.19 14.60
N ILE A 113 0.35 -11.39 13.54
CA ILE A 113 -0.65 -10.42 13.09
C ILE A 113 -1.34 -10.97 11.84
N VAL A 114 -2.67 -11.05 11.86
CA VAL A 114 -3.47 -11.54 10.74
C VAL A 114 -4.22 -10.36 10.14
N ALA A 115 -3.98 -10.08 8.86
CA ALA A 115 -4.68 -9.02 8.15
C ALA A 115 -6.14 -9.42 7.86
N PRO A 116 -7.12 -8.51 8.07
CA PRO A 116 -8.51 -8.77 7.75
C PRO A 116 -8.73 -8.92 6.24
N LEU A 117 -9.69 -9.76 5.84
CA LEU A 117 -10.08 -9.99 4.44
C LEU A 117 -10.96 -8.86 3.87
N SER A 118 -10.65 -7.60 4.16
CA SER A 118 -11.49 -6.45 3.78
C SER A 118 -11.22 -5.91 2.36
N GLY A 119 -10.65 -6.73 1.47
CA GLY A 119 -10.31 -6.32 0.09
C GLY A 119 -9.12 -5.35 0.00
N HIS A 120 -8.39 -5.13 1.09
CA HIS A 120 -7.21 -4.28 1.13
C HIS A 120 -5.93 -5.10 1.29
N TYR A 121 -4.81 -4.55 0.86
CA TYR A 121 -3.51 -5.17 1.09
C TYR A 121 -3.18 -5.19 2.59
N ALA A 122 -2.54 -6.28 3.05
CA ALA A 122 -2.05 -6.42 4.43
C ALA A 122 -1.12 -5.28 4.87
N THR A 123 -0.57 -4.53 3.93
CA THR A 123 0.29 -3.37 4.15
C THR A 123 -0.43 -2.16 4.75
N LEU A 124 -1.76 -2.15 4.84
CA LEU A 124 -2.47 -1.20 5.70
C LEU A 124 -2.10 -1.35 7.19
N LEU A 125 -1.72 -2.56 7.62
CA LEU A 125 -1.27 -2.79 8.99
C LEU A 125 0.20 -2.38 9.21
N ARG A 126 0.83 -1.67 8.26
CA ARG A 126 2.23 -1.26 8.35
C ARG A 126 2.54 -0.54 9.67
N ASP A 127 1.70 0.40 10.08
CA ASP A 127 1.91 1.15 11.33
C ASP A 127 1.68 0.28 12.57
N THR A 128 0.73 -0.65 12.50
CA THR A 128 0.53 -1.67 13.53
C THR A 128 1.78 -2.56 13.67
N VAL A 129 2.30 -3.09 12.57
CA VAL A 129 3.54 -3.90 12.57
C VAL A 129 4.71 -3.07 13.12
N LYS A 130 4.87 -1.83 12.67
CA LYS A 130 5.94 -0.93 13.13
C LYS A 130 5.86 -0.66 14.63
N THR A 131 4.66 -0.51 15.17
CA THR A 131 4.43 -0.30 16.61
C THR A 131 4.72 -1.57 17.39
N MET A 132 4.19 -2.71 16.95
CA MET A 132 4.40 -4.00 17.61
C MET A 132 5.88 -4.38 17.65
N LEU A 133 6.66 -4.07 16.61
CA LEU A 133 8.10 -4.34 16.57
C LEU A 133 8.92 -3.64 17.67
N LYS A 134 8.39 -2.57 18.28
CA LYS A 134 9.06 -1.90 19.41
C LYS A 134 8.99 -2.74 20.69
N ASP A 135 7.85 -3.39 20.91
CA ASP A 135 7.54 -4.07 22.16
C ASP A 135 7.60 -5.62 22.05
N HIS A 136 7.57 -6.16 20.82
CA HIS A 136 7.43 -7.59 20.51
C HIS A 136 8.27 -8.06 19.33
#